data_AF-A0A8J5VQ35-F1
#
_entry.id   AF-A0A8J5VQ35-F1
#
_cell.length_a   1.000
_cell.length_b   1.000
_cell.length_c   1.000
_cell.angle_alpha   90.00
_cell.angle_beta   90.00
_cell.angle_gamma   90.00
#
_symmetry.space_group_name_H-M   'P 1'
#
loop_
_entity.id
_entity.type
_entity.pdbx_description
1 polymer ?
#
loop_
_entity_poly.entity_id
_entity_poly.type
_entity_poly.pdbx_seq_one_letter_code
_entity_poly.pdbx_strand_id
1 'polypeptide(L)'
;MPPQFSSLPTTALSLACGCARARARLFPPPSPLRRHPLLRRGIMASAARPRRALEELEWDNSFVRELPGDPRSDAVPREVLHACYTKVSPSAPVDNPKLVAWSQSVADILDLDHREFERPDFPQLFSGASPLVGSSPYAQCYGGHQFGAWAGQLGDGRAITLGEVVNSQGERWELQLKGCGKTPYSRFSDGLAVLRSSIREFLCSEAMHGLGIPTTRALCLVETGKSVVRDMFYDGNSKEEPGAIVCRVSPSFLRFGSYQIHSSRDKEDLEIVRHLANYTIRHHYPHLENIKKSEGLSFEAALGDSPAIDLTSNKYAAWAVEVAERTAYLIARWQGVGFTHDLPGKRYCFANQPDVGLWNIAQFTEPLTSAKLISKDEAYYVMERYGTKFMDEYQSIMTRKIGLTKYNKQLIGKLLNNLAVDKVDYTNFFRLLSNVKADRDIPEKDLLVPLKAALLDIGKERKEAWISWVQTYIEELVSSGVPDEERKLQ
;
A
#
# COMPACT_ATOMS: atom_id res chain seq x y z
N MET A 1 23.08 19.89 5.97
CA MET A 1 23.02 20.18 4.53
C MET A 1 21.61 19.90 4.03
N PRO A 2 20.96 20.83 3.32
CA PRO A 2 19.59 20.65 2.86
C PRO A 2 19.52 19.52 1.81
N PRO A 3 18.46 18.69 1.80
CA PRO A 3 18.30 17.67 0.76
C PRO A 3 18.06 18.38 -0.57
N GLN A 4 18.95 18.15 -1.53
CA GLN A 4 18.75 18.57 -2.91
C GLN A 4 17.53 17.83 -3.47
N PHE A 5 16.42 18.56 -3.68
CA PHE A 5 15.38 18.16 -4.62
C PHE A 5 15.84 18.45 -6.06
N SER A 6 17.05 18.02 -6.41
CA SER A 6 17.56 18.12 -7.78
C SER A 6 17.04 16.92 -8.55
N SER A 7 15.98 17.14 -9.34
CA SER A 7 15.40 16.18 -10.31
C SER A 7 14.99 14.81 -9.74
N LEU A 8 13.75 14.39 -10.00
CA LEU A 8 13.44 12.95 -9.97
C LEU A 8 14.56 12.19 -10.71
N PRO A 9 15.17 11.13 -10.14
CA PRO A 9 16.30 10.47 -10.76
C PRO A 9 15.92 9.96 -12.16
N THR A 10 16.63 10.47 -13.16
CA THR A 10 16.41 10.20 -14.58
C THR A 10 17.04 8.87 -15.03
N THR A 11 17.32 7.91 -14.15
CA THR A 11 18.30 6.85 -14.50
C THR A 11 17.81 5.40 -14.41
N ALA A 12 16.57 5.13 -13.98
CA ALA A 12 15.95 3.81 -14.19
C ALA A 12 14.60 3.90 -14.94
N LEU A 13 13.69 4.76 -14.47
CA LEU A 13 12.44 5.02 -15.21
C LEU A 13 12.66 5.64 -16.59
N SER A 14 13.72 6.44 -16.78
CA SER A 14 13.99 7.07 -18.08
C SER A 14 14.52 6.09 -19.13
N LEU A 15 15.13 4.97 -18.72
CA LEU A 15 15.55 3.89 -19.62
C LEU A 15 14.34 3.03 -20.02
N ALA A 16 13.42 2.74 -19.10
CA ALA A 16 12.17 2.05 -19.40
C ALA A 16 11.22 2.88 -20.29
N CYS A 17 11.19 4.21 -20.11
CA CYS A 17 10.35 5.10 -20.93
C CYS A 17 10.93 5.43 -22.32
N GLY A 18 12.17 5.01 -22.64
CA GLY A 18 12.83 5.33 -23.92
C GLY A 18 12.27 4.59 -25.14
N CYS A 19 11.49 3.52 -24.93
CA CYS A 19 10.93 2.67 -25.99
C CYS A 19 9.45 2.35 -25.70
N ALA A 20 8.53 3.29 -25.93
CA ALA A 20 7.10 2.97 -25.88
C ALA A 20 6.29 3.77 -26.91
N ARG A 21 6.10 3.18 -28.10
CA ARG A 21 5.01 3.52 -29.02
C ARG A 21 4.13 2.27 -29.21
N ALA A 22 3.09 2.16 -28.39
CA ALA A 22 1.80 1.56 -28.75
C ALA A 22 0.82 1.77 -27.58
N ARG A 23 -0.34 2.39 -27.85
CA ARG A 23 -1.40 2.58 -26.84
C ARG A 23 -2.34 1.37 -26.86
N ALA A 24 -2.30 0.56 -25.81
CA ALA A 24 -3.44 -0.25 -25.37
C ALA A 24 -3.59 -0.13 -23.84
N ARG A 25 -4.77 0.29 -23.37
CA ARG A 25 -5.12 0.20 -21.94
C ARG A 25 -5.56 -1.24 -21.69
N LEU A 26 -4.66 -2.00 -21.07
CA LEU A 26 -4.82 -3.43 -20.81
C LEU A 26 -6.01 -3.75 -19.91
N PHE A 27 -6.26 -2.87 -18.95
CA PHE A 27 -7.33 -3.00 -17.99
C PHE A 27 -7.92 -1.60 -17.77
N PRO A 28 -9.25 -1.47 -17.57
CA PRO A 28 -9.76 -0.26 -16.94
C PRO A 28 -8.96 -0.02 -15.65
N PRO A 29 -8.77 1.23 -15.19
CA PRO A 29 -8.20 1.44 -13.86
C PRO A 29 -8.90 0.48 -12.89
N PRO A 30 -8.19 -0.17 -11.95
CA PRO A 30 -8.86 -0.97 -10.93
C PRO A 30 -10.00 -0.09 -10.43
N SER A 31 -11.22 -0.63 -10.43
CA SER A 31 -12.33 0.11 -9.87
C SER A 31 -11.81 0.64 -8.53
N PRO A 32 -11.86 1.95 -8.23
CA PRO A 32 -11.76 2.33 -6.83
C PRO A 32 -12.71 1.36 -6.13
N LEU A 33 -12.30 0.71 -5.02
CA LEU A 33 -13.25 0.02 -4.13
C LEU A 33 -14.56 0.78 -4.23
N ARG A 34 -15.57 0.18 -4.90
CA ARG A 34 -16.58 0.94 -5.66
C ARG A 34 -16.89 2.24 -4.93
N ARG A 35 -16.47 3.40 -5.45
CA ARG A 35 -17.26 4.60 -5.19
C ARG A 35 -18.55 4.34 -5.93
N HIS A 36 -19.52 3.79 -5.19
CA HIS A 36 -20.90 3.72 -5.60
C HIS A 36 -21.25 5.07 -6.24
N PRO A 37 -21.93 5.09 -7.40
CA PRO A 37 -22.27 6.35 -8.04
C PRO A 37 -23.04 7.19 -7.03
N LEU A 38 -22.60 8.44 -6.81
CA LEU A 38 -23.50 9.52 -6.37
C LEU A 38 -24.48 9.77 -7.53
N LEU A 39 -25.34 8.80 -7.79
CA LEU A 39 -26.60 9.03 -8.46
C LEU A 39 -27.46 9.73 -7.42
N ARG A 40 -27.85 10.97 -7.71
CA ARG A 40 -29.19 11.45 -7.35
C ARG A 40 -30.20 10.45 -7.92
N ARG A 41 -30.44 9.38 -7.17
CA ARG A 41 -31.57 8.47 -7.32
C ARG A 41 -32.27 8.48 -5.99
N GLY A 42 -33.58 8.64 -6.05
CA GLY A 42 -34.45 8.80 -4.89
C GLY A 42 -34.17 7.76 -3.82
N ILE A 43 -34.41 8.19 -2.58
CA ILE A 43 -34.37 7.41 -1.35
C ILE A 43 -35.23 6.15 -1.57
N MET A 44 -34.60 5.06 -2.01
CA MET A 44 -35.10 3.71 -1.75
C MET A 44 -34.27 3.20 -0.58
N ALA A 45 -34.95 2.91 0.52
CA ALA A 45 -34.35 2.41 1.74
C ALA A 45 -33.44 1.21 1.43
N SER A 46 -32.14 1.37 1.71
CA SER A 46 -31.22 0.24 1.81
C SER A 46 -31.81 -0.73 2.82
N ALA A 47 -32.09 -1.96 2.42
CA ALA A 47 -32.32 -3.03 3.38
C ALA A 47 -31.13 -3.02 4.37
N ALA A 48 -31.42 -3.06 5.67
CA ALA A 48 -30.39 -3.07 6.69
C ALA A 48 -29.46 -4.27 6.45
N ARG A 49 -28.16 -4.01 6.29
CA ARG A 49 -27.16 -5.08 6.17
C ARG A 49 -27.21 -5.94 7.43
N PRO A 50 -27.15 -7.28 7.32
CA PRO A 50 -27.11 -8.14 8.50
C PRO A 50 -25.88 -7.77 9.33
N ARG A 51 -26.09 -7.42 10.59
CA ARG A 51 -25.02 -7.21 11.57
C ARG A 51 -24.85 -8.53 12.32
N ARG A 52 -23.62 -9.03 12.33
CA ARG A 52 -23.23 -10.32 12.93
C ARG A 52 -22.62 -10.09 14.31
N ALA A 53 -22.90 -10.99 15.24
CA ALA A 53 -22.10 -11.15 16.45
C ALA A 53 -20.73 -11.77 16.11
N LEU A 54 -19.76 -11.69 17.02
CA LEU A 54 -18.42 -12.28 16.80
C LEU A 54 -18.48 -13.80 16.54
N GLU A 55 -19.41 -14.49 17.20
CA GLU A 55 -19.61 -15.94 17.08
C GLU A 55 -20.26 -16.35 15.75
N GLU A 56 -20.83 -15.40 15.01
CA GLU A 56 -21.51 -15.59 13.73
C GLU A 56 -20.61 -15.25 12.53
N LEU A 57 -19.34 -14.91 12.76
CA LEU A 57 -18.38 -14.67 11.68
C LEU A 57 -18.17 -15.96 10.86
N GLU A 58 -18.28 -15.83 9.53
CA GLU A 58 -18.11 -16.94 8.60
C GLU A 58 -16.63 -17.13 8.27
N TRP A 59 -15.98 -18.04 9.01
CA TRP A 59 -14.58 -18.39 8.78
C TRP A 59 -14.44 -19.39 7.64
N ASP A 60 -13.65 -19.04 6.63
CA ASP A 60 -13.34 -19.94 5.53
C ASP A 60 -11.91 -20.48 5.63
N ASN A 61 -10.89 -19.64 5.87
CA ASN A 61 -9.49 -20.09 6.04
C ASN A 61 -8.92 -20.86 4.82
N SER A 62 -9.23 -20.41 3.60
CA SER A 62 -8.69 -20.95 2.34
C SER A 62 -7.15 -21.02 2.32
N PHE A 63 -6.45 -20.04 2.90
CA PHE A 63 -4.97 -20.01 2.91
C PHE A 63 -4.41 -21.26 3.60
N VAL A 64 -4.99 -21.62 4.74
CA VAL A 64 -4.57 -22.78 5.54
C VAL A 64 -5.00 -24.09 4.88
N ARG A 65 -6.18 -24.15 4.26
CA ARG A 65 -6.68 -25.38 3.65
C ARG A 65 -5.98 -25.75 2.34
N GLU A 66 -5.57 -24.76 1.55
CA GLU A 66 -5.11 -25.00 0.16
C GLU A 66 -3.58 -24.97 0.01
N LEU A 67 -2.85 -24.32 0.93
CA LEU A 67 -1.40 -24.16 0.82
C LEU A 67 -0.66 -25.11 1.78
N PRO A 68 0.59 -25.50 1.44
CA PRO A 68 1.39 -26.37 2.30
C PRO A 68 1.66 -25.70 3.65
N GLY A 69 1.30 -26.37 4.74
CA GLY A 69 1.52 -25.92 6.10
C GLY A 69 2.67 -26.68 6.77
N ASP A 70 3.31 -26.04 7.74
CA ASP A 70 4.29 -26.68 8.59
C ASP A 70 3.62 -27.78 9.43
N PRO A 71 4.17 -29.01 9.48
CA PRO A 71 3.62 -30.07 10.33
C PRO A 71 3.71 -29.75 11.84
N ARG A 72 4.60 -28.84 12.24
CA ARG A 72 4.72 -28.37 13.62
C ARG A 72 3.77 -27.20 13.90
N SER A 73 3.47 -27.00 15.19
CA SER A 73 2.59 -25.91 15.65
C SER A 73 3.12 -25.15 16.87
N ASP A 74 4.35 -25.44 17.29
CA ASP A 74 5.01 -24.73 18.37
C ASP A 74 5.50 -23.34 17.92
N ALA A 75 5.72 -22.45 18.89
CA ALA A 75 6.21 -21.09 18.66
C ALA A 75 7.75 -20.98 18.72
N VAL A 76 8.51 -22.10 18.68
CA VAL A 76 9.96 -22.06 18.83
C VAL A 76 10.59 -21.47 17.57
N PRO A 77 11.38 -20.37 17.67
CA PRO A 77 12.03 -19.77 16.51
C PRO A 77 12.93 -20.76 15.76
N ARG A 78 12.76 -20.87 14.44
CA ARG A 78 13.55 -21.76 13.57
C ARG A 78 13.34 -21.45 12.09
N GLU A 79 14.13 -22.10 11.26
CA GLU A 79 13.82 -22.18 9.84
C GLU A 79 12.63 -23.13 9.59
N VAL A 80 11.73 -22.71 8.71
CA VAL A 80 10.50 -23.40 8.34
C VAL A 80 10.55 -23.69 6.84
N LEU A 81 10.92 -24.92 6.48
CA LEU A 81 11.06 -25.37 5.09
C LEU A 81 9.75 -25.97 4.56
N HIS A 82 9.57 -25.95 3.24
CA HIS A 82 8.47 -26.61 2.54
C HIS A 82 7.04 -26.20 2.95
N ALA A 83 6.89 -25.04 3.58
CA ALA A 83 5.61 -24.56 4.10
C ALA A 83 5.42 -23.04 3.92
N CYS A 84 4.20 -22.64 3.61
CA CYS A 84 3.78 -21.24 3.49
C CYS A 84 3.38 -20.61 4.84
N TYR A 85 3.07 -21.43 5.85
CA TYR A 85 2.67 -20.97 7.17
C TYR A 85 2.93 -22.02 8.25
N THR A 86 2.89 -21.59 9.51
CA THR A 86 2.81 -22.47 10.69
C THR A 86 1.53 -22.16 11.46
N LYS A 87 0.76 -23.18 11.85
CA LYS A 87 -0.36 -22.97 12.80
C LYS A 87 0.21 -22.62 14.16
N VAL A 88 -0.19 -21.49 14.73
CA VAL A 88 0.32 -21.00 16.01
C VAL A 88 -0.70 -20.06 16.64
N SER A 89 -0.94 -20.22 17.93
CA SER A 89 -1.87 -19.38 18.69
C SER A 89 -1.17 -18.15 19.29
N PRO A 90 -1.89 -17.02 19.47
CA PRO A 90 -1.42 -15.91 20.29
C PRO A 90 -0.92 -16.36 21.67
N SER A 91 0.16 -15.73 22.12
CA SER A 91 0.87 -16.09 23.35
C SER A 91 1.38 -14.88 24.14
N ALA A 92 1.01 -13.66 23.73
CA ALA A 92 1.41 -12.45 24.46
C ALA A 92 0.89 -12.48 25.91
N PRO A 93 1.70 -12.05 26.89
CA PRO A 93 1.22 -11.87 28.25
C PRO A 93 0.24 -10.70 28.31
N VAL A 94 -0.91 -10.93 28.93
CA VAL A 94 -2.02 -9.98 29.00
C VAL A 94 -2.53 -9.93 30.44
N ASP A 95 -2.85 -8.73 30.91
CA ASP A 95 -3.38 -8.46 32.25
C ASP A 95 -4.33 -7.26 32.18
N ASN A 96 -5.61 -7.50 32.45
CA ASN A 96 -6.68 -6.49 32.33
C ASN A 96 -6.61 -5.69 31.01
N PRO A 97 -6.71 -6.37 29.84
CA PRO A 97 -6.60 -5.70 28.55
C PRO A 97 -7.72 -4.69 28.35
N LYS A 98 -7.43 -3.61 27.61
CA LYS A 98 -8.38 -2.52 27.37
C LYS A 98 -8.45 -2.15 25.91
N LEU A 99 -9.67 -1.98 25.39
CA LEU A 99 -9.88 -1.39 24.08
C LEU A 99 -9.49 0.09 24.10
N VAL A 100 -8.60 0.49 23.20
CA VAL A 100 -8.16 1.89 23.03
C VAL A 100 -8.97 2.57 21.95
N ALA A 101 -9.13 1.92 20.81
CA ALA A 101 -9.84 2.44 19.65
C ALA A 101 -10.30 1.30 18.72
N TRP A 102 -11.32 1.57 17.92
CA TRP A 102 -11.77 0.70 16.83
C TRP A 102 -12.28 1.51 15.64
N SER A 103 -12.30 0.90 14.45
CA SER A 103 -12.74 1.55 13.21
C SER A 103 -14.11 1.05 12.78
N GLN A 104 -15.09 1.97 12.85
CA GLN A 104 -16.46 1.72 12.39
C GLN A 104 -16.51 1.24 10.94
N SER A 105 -15.73 1.87 10.06
CA SER A 105 -15.70 1.52 8.65
C SER A 105 -15.11 0.13 8.36
N VAL A 106 -14.27 -0.40 9.25
CA VAL A 106 -13.72 -1.77 9.12
C VAL A 106 -14.68 -2.79 9.71
N ALA A 107 -15.36 -2.47 10.82
CA ALA A 107 -16.46 -3.29 11.33
C ALA A 107 -17.57 -3.47 10.26
N ASP A 108 -17.90 -2.40 9.53
CA ASP A 108 -18.86 -2.43 8.42
C ASP A 108 -18.42 -3.32 7.24
N ILE A 109 -17.12 -3.48 7.01
CA ILE A 109 -16.58 -4.38 5.97
C ILE A 109 -16.78 -5.84 6.36
N LEU A 110 -16.65 -6.13 7.66
CA LEU A 110 -16.77 -7.47 8.24
C LEU A 110 -18.21 -7.83 8.62
N ASP A 111 -19.17 -6.95 8.33
CA ASP A 111 -20.57 -7.05 8.76
C ASP A 111 -20.74 -7.21 10.29
N LEU A 112 -19.78 -6.73 11.07
CA LEU A 112 -19.77 -6.86 12.53
C LEU A 112 -20.71 -5.82 13.17
N ASP A 113 -21.52 -6.23 14.15
CA ASP A 113 -22.31 -5.29 14.96
C ASP A 113 -21.38 -4.40 15.78
N HIS A 114 -21.65 -3.09 15.78
CA HIS A 114 -20.85 -2.11 16.53
C HIS A 114 -20.96 -2.30 18.04
N ARG A 115 -22.04 -2.93 18.52
CA ARG A 115 -22.22 -3.26 19.94
C ARG A 115 -21.25 -4.33 20.43
N GLU A 116 -20.63 -5.11 19.53
CA GLU A 116 -19.62 -6.10 19.92
C GLU A 116 -18.39 -5.45 20.57
N PHE A 117 -18.06 -4.19 20.22
CA PHE A 117 -16.94 -3.45 20.80
C PHE A 117 -17.21 -2.94 22.23
N GLU A 118 -18.46 -3.02 22.70
CA GLU A 118 -18.86 -2.66 24.07
C GLU A 118 -18.81 -3.87 25.01
N ARG A 119 -18.58 -5.09 24.49
CA ARG A 119 -18.55 -6.30 25.30
C ARG A 119 -17.40 -6.29 26.31
N PRO A 120 -17.62 -6.72 27.56
CA PRO A 120 -16.57 -6.81 28.56
C PRO A 120 -15.41 -7.74 28.20
N ASP A 121 -15.66 -8.76 27.36
CA ASP A 121 -14.68 -9.77 26.92
C ASP A 121 -13.99 -9.42 25.59
N PHE A 122 -14.42 -8.36 24.88
CA PHE A 122 -13.84 -7.96 23.59
C PHE A 122 -12.31 -7.73 23.68
N PRO A 123 -11.78 -7.01 24.69
CA PRO A 123 -10.33 -6.81 24.81
C PRO A 123 -9.56 -8.12 24.97
N GLN A 124 -10.12 -9.12 25.66
CA GLN A 124 -9.50 -10.42 25.87
C GLN A 124 -9.42 -11.23 24.56
N LEU A 125 -10.46 -11.15 23.73
CA LEU A 125 -10.51 -11.80 22.42
C LEU A 125 -9.47 -11.19 21.47
N PHE A 126 -9.45 -9.85 21.36
CA PHE A 126 -8.58 -9.14 20.41
C PHE A 126 -7.16 -8.85 20.94
N SER A 127 -6.89 -9.13 22.22
CA SER A 127 -5.52 -9.31 22.72
C SER A 127 -4.98 -10.73 22.45
N GLY A 128 -5.82 -11.65 21.96
CA GLY A 128 -5.48 -13.05 21.80
C GLY A 128 -5.37 -13.84 23.11
N ALA A 129 -5.85 -13.29 24.24
CA ALA A 129 -5.87 -14.00 25.52
C ALA A 129 -7.00 -15.05 25.58
N SER A 130 -8.03 -14.88 24.76
CA SER A 130 -9.10 -15.86 24.54
C SER A 130 -9.29 -16.08 23.04
N PRO A 131 -9.53 -17.32 22.59
CA PRO A 131 -9.73 -17.61 21.18
C PRO A 131 -11.08 -17.09 20.69
N LEU A 132 -11.13 -16.61 19.45
CA LEU A 132 -12.40 -16.42 18.74
C LEU A 132 -12.94 -17.77 18.26
N VAL A 133 -14.23 -18.00 18.46
CA VAL A 133 -14.91 -19.20 17.97
C VAL A 133 -14.76 -19.30 16.45
N GLY A 134 -14.33 -20.46 15.95
CA GLY A 134 -14.14 -20.73 14.51
C GLY A 134 -12.82 -20.24 13.92
N SER A 135 -12.04 -19.43 14.64
CA SER A 135 -10.71 -18.99 14.20
C SER A 135 -9.74 -20.17 14.04
N SER A 136 -8.80 -20.08 13.10
CA SER A 136 -7.72 -21.05 12.89
C SER A 136 -6.38 -20.32 12.80
N PRO A 137 -5.78 -19.94 13.94
CA PRO A 137 -4.62 -19.07 13.97
C PRO A 137 -3.37 -19.62 13.27
N TYR A 138 -2.70 -18.77 12.47
CA TYR A 138 -1.46 -19.11 11.78
C TYR A 138 -0.52 -17.90 11.62
N ALA A 139 0.75 -18.18 11.38
CA ALA A 139 1.76 -17.19 11.03
C ALA A 139 2.38 -17.55 9.67
N GLN A 140 2.52 -16.59 8.75
CA GLN A 140 3.02 -16.85 7.41
C GLN A 140 4.55 -16.94 7.37
N CYS A 141 5.06 -17.85 6.55
CA CYS A 141 6.47 -17.92 6.15
C CYS A 141 6.71 -17.03 4.92
N TYR A 142 7.72 -16.17 5.00
CA TYR A 142 8.18 -15.39 3.87
C TYR A 142 9.64 -14.99 4.07
N GLY A 143 10.30 -14.55 3.02
CA GLY A 143 11.66 -14.01 3.03
C GLY A 143 11.64 -12.57 2.53
N GLY A 144 12.78 -12.08 2.10
CA GLY A 144 12.83 -10.81 1.40
C GLY A 144 14.17 -10.12 1.46
N HIS A 145 14.29 -9.09 0.65
CA HIS A 145 15.44 -8.21 0.68
C HIS A 145 15.18 -7.06 1.65
N GLN A 146 16.04 -6.93 2.67
CA GLN A 146 16.02 -5.79 3.59
C GLN A 146 17.14 -4.83 3.19
N PHE A 147 16.79 -3.57 2.92
CA PHE A 147 17.74 -2.54 2.48
C PHE A 147 18.55 -2.91 1.21
N GLY A 148 17.99 -3.78 0.36
CA GLY A 148 18.62 -4.25 -0.88
C GLY A 148 19.43 -5.52 -0.75
N ALA A 149 19.64 -6.05 0.46
CA ALA A 149 20.33 -7.32 0.69
C ALA A 149 19.34 -8.44 1.04
N TRP A 150 19.57 -9.65 0.54
CA TRP A 150 18.77 -10.82 0.89
C TRP A 150 18.90 -11.12 2.39
N ALA A 151 17.78 -11.17 3.11
CA ALA A 151 17.75 -11.35 4.56
C ALA A 151 17.42 -12.79 4.99
N GLY A 152 17.34 -13.73 4.05
CA GLY A 152 16.92 -15.11 4.33
C GLY A 152 15.46 -15.19 4.76
N GLN A 153 15.16 -16.18 5.62
CA GLN A 153 13.83 -16.33 6.18
C GLN A 153 13.49 -15.19 7.14
N LEU A 154 12.35 -14.56 6.87
CA LEU A 154 11.66 -13.63 7.74
C LEU A 154 10.42 -14.36 8.32
N GLY A 155 9.23 -14.00 7.84
CA GLY A 155 7.95 -14.53 8.32
C GLY A 155 7.27 -13.59 9.31
N ASP A 156 6.05 -13.95 9.70
CA ASP A 156 5.25 -13.22 10.67
C ASP A 156 5.81 -13.38 12.09
N GLY A 157 6.93 -12.70 12.37
CA GLY A 157 7.69 -12.87 13.62
C GLY A 157 7.07 -12.23 14.86
N ARG A 158 6.00 -11.45 14.70
CA ARG A 158 5.21 -10.84 15.78
C ARG A 158 3.75 -10.62 15.37
N ALA A 159 3.28 -11.41 14.42
CA ALA A 159 1.93 -11.30 13.89
C ALA A 159 1.35 -12.71 13.76
N ILE A 160 0.07 -12.84 14.02
CA ILE A 160 -0.67 -14.09 13.88
C ILE A 160 -2.01 -13.75 13.25
N THR A 161 -2.28 -14.34 12.09
CA THR A 161 -3.58 -14.26 11.44
C THR A 161 -4.53 -15.19 12.16
N LEU A 162 -5.66 -14.68 12.66
CA LEU A 162 -6.71 -15.45 13.32
C LEU A 162 -7.48 -16.33 12.32
N GLY A 163 -7.58 -15.86 11.08
CA GLY A 163 -8.23 -16.56 9.99
C GLY A 163 -8.74 -15.61 8.90
N GLU A 164 -9.50 -16.17 7.97
CA GLU A 164 -10.14 -15.47 6.87
C GLU A 164 -11.66 -15.49 7.05
N VAL A 165 -12.26 -14.31 7.21
CA VAL A 165 -13.71 -14.11 7.30
C VAL A 165 -14.27 -13.79 5.92
N VAL A 166 -15.44 -14.34 5.59
CA VAL A 166 -16.21 -13.97 4.40
C VAL A 166 -17.40 -13.11 4.82
N ASN A 167 -17.52 -11.93 4.22
CA ASN A 167 -18.63 -11.03 4.48
C ASN A 167 -19.87 -11.39 3.62
N SER A 168 -20.99 -10.73 3.87
CA SER A 168 -22.27 -10.91 3.15
C SER A 168 -22.22 -10.60 1.66
N GLN A 169 -21.15 -9.93 1.19
CA GLN A 169 -20.90 -9.67 -0.23
C GLN A 169 -20.04 -10.78 -0.89
N GLY A 170 -19.66 -11.82 -0.13
CA GLY A 170 -18.75 -12.86 -0.59
C GLY A 170 -17.29 -12.41 -0.67
N GLU A 171 -16.94 -11.28 -0.05
CA GLU A 171 -15.57 -10.78 0.01
C GLU A 171 -14.82 -11.38 1.19
N ARG A 172 -13.58 -11.78 0.97
CA ARG A 172 -12.70 -12.41 1.95
C ARG A 172 -11.78 -11.39 2.61
N TRP A 173 -11.64 -11.49 3.93
CA TRP A 173 -10.79 -10.62 4.74
C TRP A 173 -10.01 -11.41 5.79
N GLU A 174 -8.68 -11.33 5.77
CA GLU A 174 -7.79 -11.84 6.80
C GLU A 174 -7.79 -10.90 8.02
N LEU A 175 -7.97 -11.45 9.22
CA LEU A 175 -7.82 -10.73 10.50
C LEU A 175 -6.48 -11.11 11.14
N GLN A 176 -5.56 -10.16 11.29
CA GLN A 176 -4.22 -10.41 11.81
C GLN A 176 -3.92 -9.57 13.05
N LEU A 177 -3.67 -10.24 14.18
CA LEU A 177 -3.19 -9.59 15.39
C LEU A 177 -1.68 -9.37 15.29
N LYS A 178 -1.22 -8.15 15.56
CA LYS A 178 0.21 -7.80 15.57
C LYS A 178 0.64 -7.35 16.96
N GLY A 179 1.71 -7.96 17.47
CA GLY A 179 2.16 -7.83 18.86
C GLY A 179 1.65 -8.94 19.79
N CYS A 180 1.04 -9.98 19.23
CA CYS A 180 0.31 -11.01 19.97
C CYS A 180 1.16 -12.23 20.38
N GLY A 181 2.49 -12.12 20.37
CA GLY A 181 3.40 -13.13 20.91
C GLY A 181 4.39 -13.68 19.87
N LYS A 182 5.17 -14.66 20.31
CA LYS A 182 6.21 -15.29 19.48
C LYS A 182 5.61 -16.28 18.49
N THR A 183 6.34 -16.49 17.40
CA THR A 183 6.10 -17.47 16.36
C THR A 183 7.43 -18.13 15.97
N PRO A 184 7.44 -19.19 15.16
CA PRO A 184 8.68 -19.74 14.58
C PRO A 184 9.51 -18.71 13.80
N TYR A 185 8.90 -17.59 13.40
CA TYR A 185 9.48 -16.52 12.60
C TYR A 185 10.01 -15.36 13.44
N SER A 186 9.89 -15.40 14.78
CA SER A 186 10.32 -14.31 15.66
C SER A 186 11.83 -14.06 15.66
N ARG A 187 12.64 -15.00 15.15
CA ARG A 187 14.11 -14.96 15.22
C ARG A 187 14.54 -14.68 16.67
N PHE A 188 15.19 -13.54 16.91
CA PHE A 188 15.66 -13.11 18.22
C PHE A 188 14.72 -12.14 18.94
N SER A 189 13.58 -11.78 18.33
CA SER A 189 12.62 -10.81 18.88
C SER A 189 11.64 -11.45 19.87
N ASP A 190 10.99 -10.62 20.67
CA ASP A 190 10.04 -11.03 21.70
C ASP A 190 8.62 -11.30 21.18
N GLY A 191 8.30 -10.93 19.94
CA GLY A 191 6.97 -11.10 19.37
C GLY A 191 5.94 -10.04 19.79
N LEU A 192 6.37 -9.00 20.53
CA LEU A 192 5.47 -8.02 21.14
C LEU A 192 5.50 -6.66 20.41
N ALA A 193 4.45 -5.87 20.60
CA ALA A 193 4.37 -4.49 20.13
C ALA A 193 4.03 -3.54 21.28
N VAL A 194 4.43 -2.27 21.12
CA VAL A 194 4.15 -1.20 22.08
C VAL A 194 3.02 -0.31 21.59
N LEU A 195 2.35 0.37 22.51
CA LEU A 195 1.21 1.22 22.25
C LEU A 195 1.52 2.31 21.23
N ARG A 196 2.66 3.00 21.36
CA ARG A 196 3.06 4.08 20.46
C ARG A 196 3.17 3.63 19.00
N SER A 197 3.81 2.49 18.72
CA SER A 197 3.89 1.96 17.35
C SER A 197 2.52 1.52 16.83
N SER A 198 1.69 0.96 17.70
CA SER A 198 0.37 0.42 17.34
C SER A 198 -0.65 1.54 17.06
N ILE A 199 -0.61 2.64 17.82
CA ILE A 199 -1.38 3.88 17.54
C ILE A 199 -1.01 4.42 16.17
N ARG A 200 0.30 4.53 15.87
CA ARG A 200 0.78 5.04 14.57
C ARG A 200 0.31 4.18 13.41
N GLU A 201 0.34 2.87 13.56
CA GLU A 201 -0.14 1.93 12.54
C GLU A 201 -1.65 2.05 12.34
N PHE A 202 -2.43 2.06 13.42
CA PHE A 202 -3.88 2.25 13.37
C PHE A 202 -4.26 3.55 12.65
N LEU A 203 -3.69 4.69 13.08
CA LEU A 203 -4.00 6.00 12.50
C LEU A 203 -3.53 6.11 11.05
N CYS A 204 -2.32 5.63 10.72
CA CYS A 204 -1.80 5.70 9.36
C CYS A 204 -2.64 4.85 8.39
N SER A 205 -3.01 3.63 8.79
CA SER A 205 -3.89 2.76 8.03
C SER A 205 -5.20 3.45 7.66
N GLU A 206 -5.89 4.02 8.65
CA GLU A 206 -7.19 4.63 8.41
C GLU A 206 -7.10 5.99 7.71
N ALA A 207 -6.04 6.77 7.97
CA ALA A 207 -5.78 8.02 7.25
C ALA A 207 -5.49 7.78 5.76
N MET A 208 -4.66 6.77 5.43
CA MET A 208 -4.38 6.41 4.04
C MET A 208 -5.64 5.93 3.32
N HIS A 209 -6.49 5.15 3.99
CA HIS A 209 -7.79 4.78 3.46
C HIS A 209 -8.69 6.01 3.21
N GLY A 210 -8.75 6.94 4.17
CA GLY A 210 -9.49 8.20 4.03
C GLY A 210 -9.02 9.07 2.86
N LEU A 211 -7.73 9.02 2.53
CA LEU A 211 -7.13 9.65 1.34
C LEU A 211 -7.39 8.86 0.04
N GLY A 212 -8.11 7.74 0.11
CA GLY A 212 -8.36 6.84 -1.00
C GLY A 212 -7.10 6.16 -1.52
N ILE A 213 -6.08 5.96 -0.67
CA ILE A 213 -4.85 5.25 -1.01
C ILE A 213 -4.99 3.79 -0.53
N PRO A 214 -4.72 2.79 -1.38
CA PRO A 214 -4.76 1.39 -0.97
C PRO A 214 -3.84 1.12 0.22
N THR A 215 -4.35 0.43 1.23
CA THR A 215 -3.66 0.18 2.50
C THR A 215 -4.31 -0.99 3.24
N THR A 216 -3.56 -1.66 4.12
CA THR A 216 -4.16 -2.55 5.11
C THR A 216 -4.97 -1.71 6.09
N ARG A 217 -6.10 -2.24 6.54
CA ARG A 217 -7.01 -1.57 7.48
C ARG A 217 -6.70 -1.95 8.91
N ALA A 218 -7.19 -1.17 9.87
CA ALA A 218 -7.05 -1.47 11.30
C ALA A 218 -8.43 -1.54 11.97
N LEU A 219 -8.82 -2.73 12.44
CA LEU A 219 -10.12 -2.97 13.08
C LEU A 219 -10.15 -2.39 14.49
N CYS A 220 -9.17 -2.75 15.32
CA CYS A 220 -9.10 -2.32 16.71
C CYS A 220 -7.66 -2.28 17.23
N LEU A 221 -7.49 -1.53 18.32
CA LEU A 221 -6.25 -1.40 19.08
C LEU A 221 -6.55 -1.71 20.55
N VAL A 222 -5.81 -2.66 21.12
CA VAL A 222 -5.97 -3.12 22.50
C VAL A 222 -4.66 -2.93 23.26
N GLU A 223 -4.71 -2.34 24.45
CA GLU A 223 -3.62 -2.38 25.43
C GLU A 223 -3.60 -3.73 26.13
N THR A 224 -2.41 -4.30 26.34
CA THR A 224 -2.28 -5.61 27.01
C THR A 224 -2.23 -5.51 28.53
N GLY A 225 -2.06 -4.30 29.07
CA GLY A 225 -1.79 -4.04 30.50
C GLY A 225 -0.45 -4.55 31.01
N LYS A 226 0.45 -4.99 30.12
CA LYS A 226 1.84 -5.35 30.42
C LYS A 226 2.81 -4.35 29.81
N SER A 227 3.94 -4.12 30.48
CA SER A 227 5.06 -3.36 29.93
C SER A 227 5.87 -4.20 28.94
N VAL A 228 6.43 -3.53 27.93
CA VAL A 228 7.35 -4.10 26.95
C VAL A 228 8.59 -3.20 26.87
N VAL A 229 9.78 -3.78 27.01
CA VAL A 229 11.03 -3.03 26.98
C VAL A 229 11.42 -2.71 25.53
N ARG A 230 11.65 -1.43 25.22
CA ARG A 230 12.11 -0.97 23.91
C ARG A 230 13.15 0.11 24.04
N ASP A 231 14.09 0.11 23.10
CA ASP A 231 14.93 1.26 22.81
C ASP A 231 14.32 2.02 21.64
N MET A 232 13.64 3.13 21.92
CA MET A 232 12.91 3.90 20.92
C MET A 232 13.82 4.56 19.88
N PHE A 233 15.05 4.91 20.27
CA PHE A 233 15.98 5.67 19.42
C PHE A 233 17.18 4.86 18.94
N TYR A 234 17.28 3.59 19.36
CA TYR A 234 18.41 2.71 19.07
C TYR A 234 19.73 3.31 19.58
N ASP A 235 19.70 3.98 20.73
CA ASP A 235 20.84 4.68 21.36
C ASP A 235 21.41 3.95 22.58
N GLY A 236 20.89 2.76 22.89
CA GLY A 236 21.24 1.93 24.04
C GLY A 236 20.34 2.15 25.26
N ASN A 237 19.47 3.17 25.28
CA ASN A 237 18.67 3.54 26.45
C ASN A 237 17.26 2.92 26.41
N SER A 238 17.19 1.62 26.68
CA SER A 238 15.92 0.90 26.73
C SER A 238 15.01 1.37 27.88
N LYS A 239 13.71 1.46 27.63
CA LYS A 239 12.67 1.84 28.59
C LYS A 239 11.46 0.93 28.48
N GLU A 240 10.70 0.82 29.56
CA GLU A 240 9.38 0.19 29.51
C GLU A 240 8.39 1.10 28.78
N GLU A 241 7.67 0.53 27.81
CA GLU A 241 6.53 1.15 27.14
C GLU A 241 5.30 0.24 27.33
N PRO A 242 4.06 0.79 27.39
CA PRO A 242 2.86 -0.03 27.43
C PRO A 242 2.77 -0.96 26.22
N GLY A 243 2.51 -2.24 26.46
CA GLY A 243 2.27 -3.24 25.44
C GLY A 243 0.91 -3.06 24.77
N ALA A 244 0.84 -3.34 23.47
CA ALA A 244 -0.39 -3.23 22.71
C ALA A 244 -0.45 -4.22 21.55
N ILE A 245 -1.67 -4.49 21.09
CA ILE A 245 -1.98 -5.34 19.96
C ILE A 245 -2.91 -4.58 19.02
N VAL A 246 -2.57 -4.57 17.73
CA VAL A 246 -3.44 -4.03 16.67
C VAL A 246 -3.98 -5.17 15.83
N CYS A 247 -5.30 -5.18 15.61
CA CYS A 247 -5.95 -6.09 14.66
C CYS A 247 -5.96 -5.46 13.28
N ARG A 248 -5.09 -5.94 12.40
CA ARG A 248 -5.00 -5.55 10.99
C ARG A 248 -6.00 -6.36 10.18
N VAL A 249 -6.57 -5.73 9.16
CA VAL A 249 -7.55 -6.36 8.25
C VAL A 249 -7.14 -6.11 6.80
N SER A 250 -7.11 -7.15 5.99
CA SER A 250 -6.70 -7.07 4.57
C SER A 250 -7.32 -8.21 3.77
N PRO A 251 -7.62 -8.06 2.47
CA PRO A 251 -8.01 -9.20 1.63
C PRO A 251 -6.90 -10.26 1.51
N SER A 252 -5.64 -9.85 1.69
CA SER A 252 -4.50 -10.74 1.75
C SER A 252 -3.34 -10.13 2.53
N PHE A 253 -2.57 -10.95 3.24
CA PHE A 253 -1.24 -10.59 3.78
C PHE A 253 -0.06 -11.14 2.97
N LEU A 254 -0.30 -11.68 1.76
CA LEU A 254 0.77 -12.08 0.84
C LEU A 254 1.71 -10.91 0.50
N ARG A 255 3.00 -11.24 0.34
CA ARG A 255 4.08 -10.29 0.07
C ARG A 255 4.90 -10.80 -1.11
N PHE A 256 5.69 -9.94 -1.76
CA PHE A 256 6.67 -10.41 -2.76
C PHE A 256 7.61 -11.46 -2.14
N GLY A 257 8.01 -11.22 -0.89
CA GLY A 257 8.81 -12.14 -0.08
C GLY A 257 8.20 -13.53 0.14
N SER A 258 6.88 -13.69 0.02
CA SER A 258 6.19 -14.98 0.14
C SER A 258 6.57 -15.92 -1.00
N TYR A 259 6.86 -15.38 -2.20
CA TYR A 259 7.33 -16.18 -3.34
C TYR A 259 8.86 -16.34 -3.31
N GLN A 260 9.57 -15.27 -2.94
CA GLN A 260 11.03 -15.25 -2.94
C GLN A 260 11.65 -16.28 -2.01
N ILE A 261 11.03 -16.55 -0.85
CA ILE A 261 11.58 -17.54 0.09
C ILE A 261 11.65 -18.92 -0.53
N HIS A 262 10.60 -19.32 -1.24
CA HIS A 262 10.53 -20.63 -1.87
C HIS A 262 11.45 -20.72 -3.09
N SER A 263 11.59 -19.64 -3.87
CA SER A 263 12.57 -19.63 -4.96
C SER A 263 14.03 -19.58 -4.50
N SER A 264 14.29 -19.13 -3.28
CA SER A 264 15.66 -19.06 -2.71
C SER A 264 16.16 -20.39 -2.16
N ARG A 265 15.28 -21.40 -2.09
CA ARG A 265 15.55 -22.73 -1.54
C ARG A 265 15.75 -23.74 -2.67
N ASP A 266 15.79 -25.01 -2.31
CA ASP A 266 15.96 -26.11 -3.25
C ASP A 266 14.81 -26.24 -4.26
N LYS A 267 15.06 -27.01 -5.33
CA LYS A 267 14.14 -27.18 -6.46
C LYS A 267 12.73 -27.64 -6.06
N GLU A 268 12.60 -28.34 -4.94
CA GLU A 268 11.32 -28.83 -4.43
C GLU A 268 10.38 -27.69 -4.00
N ASP A 269 10.93 -26.56 -3.52
CA ASP A 269 10.14 -25.39 -3.12
C ASP A 269 9.66 -24.55 -4.33
N LEU A 270 10.22 -24.76 -5.53
CA LEU A 270 9.75 -24.04 -6.74
C LEU A 270 8.30 -24.38 -7.09
N GLU A 271 7.83 -25.59 -6.79
CA GLU A 271 6.41 -25.93 -6.97
C GLU A 271 5.51 -25.22 -5.96
N ILE A 272 6.03 -24.84 -4.78
CA ILE A 272 5.29 -23.99 -3.84
C ILE A 272 5.09 -22.59 -4.43
N VAL A 273 6.05 -22.04 -5.19
CA VAL A 273 5.86 -20.79 -5.92
C VAL A 273 4.68 -20.89 -6.89
N ARG A 274 4.56 -22.01 -7.62
CA ARG A 274 3.43 -22.28 -8.52
C ARG A 274 2.11 -22.41 -7.77
N HIS A 275 2.09 -23.13 -6.65
CA HIS A 275 0.89 -23.27 -5.81
C HIS A 275 0.44 -21.91 -5.25
N LEU A 276 1.36 -21.10 -4.72
CA LEU A 276 1.07 -19.75 -4.26
C LEU A 276 0.55 -18.85 -5.38
N ALA A 277 1.18 -18.88 -6.56
CA ALA A 277 0.72 -18.09 -7.70
C ALA A 277 -0.70 -18.48 -8.14
N ASN A 278 -0.98 -19.78 -8.25
CA ASN A 278 -2.33 -20.28 -8.56
C ASN A 278 -3.36 -19.89 -7.49
N TYR A 279 -3.03 -20.05 -6.21
CA TYR A 279 -3.88 -19.62 -5.11
C TYR A 279 -4.19 -18.11 -5.21
N THR A 280 -3.15 -17.31 -5.44
CA THR A 280 -3.26 -15.85 -5.52
C THR A 280 -4.15 -15.44 -6.68
N ILE A 281 -3.96 -16.03 -7.85
CA ILE A 281 -4.77 -15.73 -9.03
C ILE A 281 -6.22 -16.14 -8.78
N ARG A 282 -6.47 -17.35 -8.31
CA ARG A 282 -7.82 -17.87 -8.06
C ARG A 282 -8.62 -17.01 -7.09
N HIS A 283 -8.00 -16.61 -5.96
CA HIS A 283 -8.72 -15.94 -4.87
C HIS A 283 -8.67 -14.42 -4.93
N HIS A 284 -7.67 -13.83 -5.57
CA HIS A 284 -7.49 -12.37 -5.59
C HIS A 284 -7.51 -11.75 -6.99
N TYR A 285 -7.36 -12.55 -8.05
CA TYR A 285 -7.44 -12.11 -9.45
C TYR A 285 -8.25 -13.10 -10.32
N PRO A 286 -9.46 -13.52 -9.90
CA PRO A 286 -10.21 -14.58 -10.58
C PRO A 286 -10.55 -14.24 -12.05
N HIS A 287 -10.59 -12.97 -12.41
CA HIS A 287 -10.77 -12.51 -13.79
C HIS A 287 -9.62 -12.92 -14.73
N LEU A 288 -8.47 -13.36 -14.19
CA LEU A 288 -7.32 -13.84 -14.94
C LEU A 288 -7.26 -15.37 -15.11
N GLU A 289 -8.16 -16.15 -14.49
CA GLU A 289 -8.17 -17.61 -14.67
C GLU A 289 -8.58 -18.01 -16.10
N ASN A 290 -9.45 -17.23 -16.73
CA ASN A 290 -10.01 -17.53 -18.06
C ASN A 290 -9.94 -16.30 -18.98
N ILE A 291 -8.72 -15.81 -19.25
CA ILE A 291 -8.51 -14.68 -20.15
C ILE A 291 -8.90 -15.09 -21.57
N LYS A 292 -9.88 -14.38 -22.15
CA LYS A 292 -10.22 -14.57 -23.56
C LYS A 292 -9.13 -13.96 -24.43
N LYS A 293 -8.74 -14.66 -25.50
CA LYS A 293 -7.84 -14.10 -26.53
C LYS A 293 -8.36 -12.74 -27.01
N SER A 294 -7.48 -11.76 -27.02
CA SER A 294 -7.79 -10.39 -27.42
C SER A 294 -6.53 -9.74 -27.97
N GLU A 295 -6.60 -9.21 -29.19
CA GLU A 295 -5.49 -8.53 -29.86
C GLU A 295 -5.00 -7.30 -29.06
N GLY A 296 -5.86 -6.67 -28.25
CA GLY A 296 -5.51 -5.52 -27.41
C GLY A 296 -4.67 -5.85 -26.17
N LEU A 297 -4.36 -7.12 -25.92
CA LEU A 297 -3.51 -7.59 -24.81
C LEU A 297 -2.15 -8.13 -25.32
N SER A 298 -1.77 -7.81 -26.57
CA SER A 298 -0.50 -8.18 -27.20
C SER A 298 0.42 -6.96 -27.39
N PHE A 299 1.74 -7.12 -27.19
CA PHE A 299 2.72 -6.01 -27.27
C PHE A 299 4.00 -6.39 -28.00
N GLU A 300 4.53 -5.47 -28.79
CA GLU A 300 5.89 -5.60 -29.33
C GLU A 300 6.90 -5.61 -28.17
N ALA A 301 7.81 -6.57 -28.18
CA ALA A 301 8.87 -6.62 -27.19
C ALA A 301 9.78 -5.39 -27.34
N ALA A 302 10.17 -4.77 -26.22
CA ALA A 302 11.01 -3.56 -26.23
C ALA A 302 12.43 -3.77 -26.80
N LEU A 303 12.86 -5.02 -27.03
CA LEU A 303 14.21 -5.37 -27.48
C LEU A 303 14.17 -6.46 -28.59
N GLY A 304 14.53 -6.07 -29.82
CA GLY A 304 14.82 -6.97 -30.96
C GLY A 304 13.61 -7.43 -31.79
N ASP A 305 13.86 -8.28 -32.79
CA ASP A 305 12.86 -8.94 -33.67
C ASP A 305 11.98 -9.97 -32.93
N SER A 306 11.83 -9.84 -31.61
CA SER A 306 11.06 -10.77 -30.79
C SER A 306 9.57 -10.62 -31.09
N PRO A 307 8.84 -11.74 -31.27
CA PRO A 307 7.42 -11.71 -31.57
C PRO A 307 6.63 -11.01 -30.46
N ALA A 308 5.48 -10.43 -30.82
CA ALA A 308 4.62 -9.75 -29.85
C ALA A 308 4.25 -10.68 -28.68
N ILE A 309 4.40 -10.20 -27.45
CA ILE A 309 4.03 -10.90 -26.22
C ILE A 309 2.50 -10.82 -26.05
N ASP A 310 1.82 -11.95 -26.23
CA ASP A 310 0.38 -12.09 -26.00
C ASP A 310 0.11 -12.50 -24.53
N LEU A 311 -0.31 -11.55 -23.70
CA LEU A 311 -0.60 -11.79 -22.28
C LEU A 311 -1.82 -12.71 -22.07
N THR A 312 -2.66 -12.92 -23.08
CA THR A 312 -3.81 -13.84 -22.96
C THR A 312 -3.40 -15.30 -22.97
N SER A 313 -2.19 -15.59 -23.43
CA SER A 313 -1.63 -16.94 -23.48
C SER A 313 -1.01 -17.39 -22.15
N ASN A 314 -0.71 -16.45 -21.24
CA ASN A 314 -0.08 -16.72 -19.95
C ASN A 314 -0.70 -15.91 -18.81
N LYS A 315 -1.55 -16.56 -18.01
CA LYS A 315 -2.23 -15.93 -16.86
C LYS A 315 -1.25 -15.38 -15.80
N TYR A 316 -0.07 -15.99 -15.64
CA TYR A 316 0.93 -15.52 -14.66
C TYR A 316 1.58 -14.22 -15.12
N ALA A 317 1.85 -14.07 -16.42
CA ALA A 317 2.36 -12.83 -16.99
C ALA A 317 1.34 -11.69 -16.88
N ALA A 318 0.07 -11.96 -17.23
CA ALA A 318 -1.01 -11.00 -17.05
C ALA A 318 -1.17 -10.56 -15.58
N TRP A 319 -1.11 -11.52 -14.65
CA TRP A 319 -1.14 -11.24 -13.21
C TRP A 319 0.05 -10.40 -12.75
N ALA A 320 1.27 -10.74 -13.18
CA ALA A 320 2.47 -9.99 -12.82
C ALA A 320 2.42 -8.54 -13.33
N VAL A 321 1.89 -8.32 -14.53
CA VAL A 321 1.64 -6.97 -15.08
C VAL A 321 0.65 -6.21 -14.20
N GLU A 322 -0.46 -6.83 -13.80
CA GLU A 322 -1.44 -6.17 -12.94
C GLU A 322 -0.85 -5.83 -11.54
N VAL A 323 -0.01 -6.70 -10.98
CA VAL A 323 0.73 -6.42 -9.73
C VAL A 323 1.67 -5.22 -9.89
N ALA A 324 2.40 -5.15 -11.01
CA ALA A 324 3.26 -4.02 -11.33
C ALA A 324 2.48 -2.72 -11.47
N GLU A 325 1.37 -2.72 -12.21
CA GLU A 325 0.53 -1.54 -12.39
C GLU A 325 -0.13 -1.07 -11.08
N ARG A 326 -0.59 -2.00 -10.23
CA ARG A 326 -1.13 -1.69 -8.90
C ARG A 326 -0.06 -1.12 -7.97
N THR A 327 1.16 -1.63 -8.04
CA THR A 327 2.30 -1.11 -7.25
C THR A 327 2.70 0.29 -7.73
N ALA A 328 2.77 0.51 -9.04
CA ALA A 328 3.02 1.82 -9.64
C ALA A 328 1.96 2.86 -9.22
N TYR A 329 0.68 2.46 -9.28
CA TYR A 329 -0.44 3.29 -8.83
C TYR A 329 -0.31 3.67 -7.34
N LEU A 330 0.00 2.70 -6.49
CA LEU A 330 0.18 2.93 -5.05
C LEU A 330 1.31 3.93 -4.78
N ILE A 331 2.47 3.74 -5.39
CA ILE A 331 3.65 4.59 -5.16
C ILE A 331 3.42 5.99 -5.74
N ALA A 332 2.77 6.13 -6.89
CA ALA A 332 2.40 7.44 -7.43
C ALA A 332 1.51 8.24 -6.46
N ARG A 333 0.58 7.57 -5.76
CA ARG A 333 -0.24 8.21 -4.72
C ARG A 333 0.55 8.60 -3.49
N TRP A 334 1.54 7.80 -3.08
CA TRP A 334 2.45 8.18 -1.99
C TRP A 334 3.21 9.46 -2.35
N GLN A 335 3.73 9.56 -3.58
CA GLN A 335 4.38 10.77 -4.07
C GLN A 335 3.42 11.97 -4.05
N GLY A 336 2.15 11.76 -4.46
CA GLY A 336 1.13 12.81 -4.50
C GLY A 336 0.71 13.41 -3.16
N VAL A 337 0.94 12.71 -2.05
CA VAL A 337 0.60 13.18 -0.69
C VAL A 337 1.83 13.42 0.19
N GLY A 338 3.03 13.27 -0.34
CA GLY A 338 4.26 13.44 0.46
C GLY A 338 4.49 12.30 1.47
N PHE A 339 3.89 11.12 1.27
CA PHE A 339 4.08 9.99 2.17
C PHE A 339 5.45 9.35 1.93
N THR A 340 6.21 9.15 3.01
CA THR A 340 7.53 8.50 2.98
C THR A 340 7.61 7.37 3.99
N HIS A 341 8.29 6.30 3.59
CA HIS A 341 8.64 5.22 4.50
C HIS A 341 9.93 5.48 5.30
N ASP A 342 10.76 6.44 4.89
CA ASP A 342 12.10 6.63 5.48
C ASP A 342 12.57 8.09 5.40
N LEU A 343 13.70 8.35 6.06
CA LEU A 343 14.32 9.66 6.19
C LEU A 343 15.18 10.03 4.97
N PRO A 344 15.45 11.33 4.71
CA PRO A 344 16.34 11.78 3.64
C PRO A 344 17.72 11.11 3.69
N GLY A 345 18.29 10.78 2.52
CA GLY A 345 19.60 10.14 2.40
C GLY A 345 19.61 8.62 2.67
N LYS A 346 18.48 8.03 3.07
CA LYS A 346 18.31 6.58 3.20
C LYS A 346 17.77 5.96 1.91
N ARG A 347 17.90 4.63 1.79
CA ARG A 347 17.48 3.87 0.60
C ARG A 347 16.01 4.13 0.26
N TYR A 348 15.14 4.18 1.27
CA TYR A 348 13.69 4.28 1.10
C TYR A 348 13.14 5.71 1.24
N CYS A 349 14.01 6.72 1.12
CA CYS A 349 13.58 8.12 1.23
C CYS A 349 12.57 8.48 0.13
N PHE A 350 11.74 9.50 0.38
CA PHE A 350 10.63 9.92 -0.46
C PHE A 350 10.93 9.89 -1.98
N ALA A 351 12.04 10.50 -2.39
CA ALA A 351 12.44 10.64 -3.79
C ALA A 351 12.85 9.31 -4.46
N ASN A 352 13.29 8.32 -3.67
CA ASN A 352 13.75 7.02 -4.16
C ASN A 352 12.62 5.98 -4.23
N GLN A 353 11.46 6.23 -3.61
CA GLN A 353 10.37 5.25 -3.58
C GLN A 353 9.92 4.77 -4.98
N PRO A 354 9.88 5.59 -6.05
CA PRO A 354 9.58 5.12 -7.41
C PRO A 354 10.56 4.07 -7.93
N ASP A 355 11.86 4.32 -7.80
CA ASP A 355 12.91 3.41 -8.28
C ASP A 355 13.00 2.16 -7.40
N VAL A 356 12.82 2.31 -6.09
CA VAL A 356 12.72 1.16 -5.18
C VAL A 356 11.52 0.29 -5.53
N GLY A 357 10.39 0.89 -5.91
CA GLY A 357 9.21 0.15 -6.36
C GLY A 357 9.49 -0.69 -7.59
N LEU A 358 10.15 -0.11 -8.60
CA LEU A 358 10.58 -0.84 -9.80
C LEU A 358 11.55 -1.99 -9.44
N TRP A 359 12.51 -1.72 -8.56
CA TRP A 359 13.45 -2.73 -8.08
C TRP A 359 12.73 -3.88 -7.35
N ASN A 360 11.72 -3.58 -6.52
CA ASN A 360 10.92 -4.60 -5.85
C ASN A 360 10.08 -5.42 -6.85
N ILE A 361 9.60 -4.82 -7.94
CA ILE A 361 8.93 -5.54 -9.03
C ILE A 361 9.91 -6.50 -9.72
N ALA A 362 11.14 -6.08 -9.99
CA ALA A 362 12.17 -6.98 -10.52
C ALA A 362 12.37 -8.19 -9.58
N GLN A 363 12.55 -7.94 -8.28
CA GLN A 363 12.68 -9.00 -7.27
C GLN A 363 11.44 -9.90 -7.14
N PHE A 364 10.25 -9.41 -7.50
CA PHE A 364 9.02 -10.20 -7.55
C PHE A 364 8.94 -11.09 -8.79
N THR A 365 9.44 -10.62 -9.94
CA THR A 365 9.44 -11.42 -11.19
C THR A 365 10.45 -12.57 -11.18
N GLU A 366 11.52 -12.46 -10.39
CA GLU A 366 12.54 -13.52 -10.25
C GLU A 366 11.98 -14.89 -9.81
N PRO A 367 11.23 -15.03 -8.68
CA PRO A 367 10.66 -16.31 -8.29
C PRO A 367 9.75 -16.91 -9.36
N LEU A 368 8.99 -16.08 -10.07
CA LEU A 368 8.10 -16.53 -11.16
C LEU A 368 8.89 -17.06 -12.36
N THR A 369 10.00 -16.42 -12.69
CA THR A 369 10.90 -16.84 -13.77
C THR A 369 11.61 -18.15 -13.39
N SER A 370 12.11 -18.26 -12.16
CA SER A 370 12.76 -19.46 -11.62
C SER A 370 11.82 -20.67 -11.60
N ALA A 371 10.54 -20.46 -11.28
CA ALA A 371 9.50 -21.49 -11.34
C ALA A 371 8.94 -21.74 -12.76
N LYS A 372 9.51 -21.07 -13.79
CA LYS A 372 9.09 -21.14 -15.20
C LYS A 372 7.62 -20.81 -15.41
N LEU A 373 7.10 -19.85 -14.63
CA LEU A 373 5.73 -19.32 -14.76
C LEU A 373 5.65 -18.19 -15.77
N ILE A 374 6.74 -17.44 -15.93
CA ILE A 374 6.90 -16.39 -16.92
C ILE A 374 8.26 -16.51 -17.61
N SER A 375 8.35 -16.01 -18.83
CA SER A 375 9.59 -15.87 -19.59
C SER A 375 10.37 -14.62 -19.15
N LYS A 376 11.63 -14.50 -19.60
CA LYS A 376 12.43 -13.29 -19.37
C LYS A 376 11.82 -12.07 -20.07
N ASP A 377 11.28 -12.24 -21.27
CA ASP A 377 10.67 -11.14 -22.04
C ASP A 377 9.38 -10.65 -21.37
N GLU A 378 8.57 -11.56 -20.82
CA GLU A 378 7.42 -11.22 -20.00
C GLU A 378 7.84 -10.46 -18.72
N ALA A 379 8.92 -10.88 -18.06
CA ALA A 379 9.44 -10.17 -16.88
C ALA A 379 9.94 -8.76 -17.22
N TYR A 380 10.63 -8.57 -18.35
CA TYR A 380 11.01 -7.24 -18.83
C TYR A 380 9.80 -6.35 -19.11
N TYR A 381 8.78 -6.92 -19.75
CA TYR A 381 7.54 -6.22 -20.01
C TYR A 381 6.82 -5.78 -18.73
N VAL A 382 6.77 -6.62 -17.69
CA VAL A 382 6.21 -6.26 -16.37
C VAL A 382 6.90 -5.00 -15.79
N MET A 383 8.23 -4.91 -15.89
CA MET A 383 8.99 -3.75 -15.43
C MET A 383 8.70 -2.48 -16.24
N GLU A 384 8.60 -2.60 -17.57
CA GLU A 384 8.22 -1.49 -18.45
C GLU A 384 6.82 -0.96 -18.11
N ARG A 385 5.87 -1.86 -17.83
CA ARG A 385 4.50 -1.51 -17.43
C ARG A 385 4.45 -0.79 -16.10
N TYR A 386 5.27 -1.19 -15.11
CA TYR A 386 5.43 -0.41 -13.89
C TYR A 386 5.84 1.03 -14.19
N GLY A 387 6.91 1.23 -14.98
CA GLY A 387 7.47 2.56 -15.26
C GLY A 387 6.46 3.47 -15.97
N THR A 388 5.81 2.94 -17.02
CA THR A 388 4.78 3.66 -17.78
C THR A 388 3.59 4.03 -16.89
N LYS A 389 3.05 3.06 -16.15
CA LYS A 389 1.90 3.28 -15.28
C LYS A 389 2.19 4.28 -14.17
N PHE A 390 3.39 4.23 -13.58
CA PHE A 390 3.79 5.17 -12.53
C PHE A 390 3.79 6.60 -13.07
N MET A 391 4.39 6.82 -14.24
CA MET A 391 4.47 8.15 -14.84
C MET A 391 3.09 8.69 -15.21
N ASP A 392 2.22 7.86 -15.78
CA ASP A 392 0.84 8.23 -16.11
C ASP A 392 0.07 8.69 -14.86
N GLU A 393 0.14 7.89 -13.78
CA GLU A 393 -0.56 8.20 -12.53
C GLU A 393 0.03 9.43 -11.83
N TYR A 394 1.36 9.54 -11.77
CA TYR A 394 2.03 10.70 -11.17
C TYR A 394 1.67 11.99 -11.90
N GLN A 395 1.76 11.99 -13.24
CA GLN A 395 1.38 13.15 -14.04
C GLN A 395 -0.10 13.51 -13.83
N SER A 396 -0.97 12.51 -13.80
CA SER A 396 -2.41 12.70 -13.55
C SER A 396 -2.67 13.34 -12.18
N ILE A 397 -2.01 12.84 -11.13
CA ILE A 397 -2.15 13.35 -9.76
C ILE A 397 -1.63 14.79 -9.69
N MET A 398 -0.42 15.06 -10.16
CA MET A 398 0.18 16.38 -10.05
C MET A 398 -0.59 17.42 -10.87
N THR A 399 -1.10 17.05 -12.05
CA THR A 399 -1.97 17.90 -12.89
C THR A 399 -3.25 18.29 -12.14
N ARG A 400 -3.94 17.33 -11.51
CA ARG A 400 -5.13 17.61 -10.69
C ARG A 400 -4.81 18.47 -9.47
N LYS A 401 -3.70 18.22 -8.77
CA LYS A 401 -3.32 18.99 -7.58
C LYS A 401 -3.12 20.48 -7.84
N ILE A 402 -2.74 20.86 -9.06
CA ILE A 402 -2.65 22.26 -9.49
C ILE A 402 -3.87 22.71 -10.30
N GLY A 403 -4.89 21.86 -10.47
CA GLY A 403 -6.13 22.22 -11.15
C GLY A 403 -5.99 22.51 -12.63
N LEU A 404 -5.04 21.86 -13.33
CA LEU A 404 -4.90 21.95 -14.78
C LEU A 404 -5.54 20.76 -15.49
N THR A 405 -5.78 20.89 -16.80
CA THR A 405 -6.30 19.80 -17.66
C THR A 405 -5.19 19.01 -18.35
N LYS A 406 -3.97 19.57 -18.44
CA LYS A 406 -2.80 18.96 -19.08
C LYS A 406 -1.58 19.07 -18.17
N TYR A 407 -0.72 18.06 -18.24
CA TYR A 407 0.52 18.04 -17.47
C TYR A 407 1.52 19.08 -18.00
N ASN A 408 1.98 19.97 -17.12
CA ASN A 408 3.00 20.97 -17.42
C ASN A 408 4.27 20.69 -16.58
N LYS A 409 5.25 20.02 -17.19
CA LYS A 409 6.49 19.58 -16.53
C LYS A 409 7.29 20.75 -15.95
N GLN A 410 7.40 21.85 -16.70
CA GLN A 410 8.19 23.02 -16.32
C GLN A 410 7.56 23.74 -15.14
N LEU A 411 6.23 23.97 -15.16
CA LEU A 411 5.51 24.63 -14.10
C LEU A 411 5.56 23.82 -12.79
N ILE A 412 5.30 22.51 -12.86
CA ILE A 412 5.34 21.61 -11.71
C ILE A 412 6.78 21.49 -11.17
N GLY A 413 7.78 21.38 -12.06
CA GLY A 413 9.19 21.34 -11.65
C GLY A 413 9.62 22.59 -10.88
N LYS A 414 9.25 23.78 -11.37
CA LYS A 414 9.52 25.05 -10.68
C LYS A 414 8.77 25.13 -9.33
N LEU A 415 7.51 24.68 -9.29
CA LEU A 415 6.73 24.63 -8.06
C LEU A 415 7.44 23.80 -6.98
N LEU A 416 7.75 22.55 -7.31
CA LEU A 416 8.37 21.62 -6.35
C LEU A 416 9.73 22.13 -5.88
N ASN A 417 10.51 22.77 -6.77
CA ASN A 417 11.76 23.42 -6.40
C ASN A 417 11.53 24.56 -5.40
N ASN A 418 10.56 25.44 -5.63
CA ASN A 418 10.25 26.53 -4.71
C ASN A 418 9.78 25.99 -3.34
N LEU A 419 8.90 24.99 -3.31
CA LEU A 419 8.47 24.35 -2.06
C LEU A 419 9.65 23.78 -1.27
N ALA A 420 10.61 23.15 -1.95
CA ALA A 420 11.79 22.57 -1.34
C ALA A 420 12.76 23.63 -0.78
N VAL A 421 13.08 24.66 -1.57
CA VAL A 421 14.00 25.73 -1.18
C VAL A 421 13.47 26.50 0.02
N ASP A 422 12.18 26.84 -0.02
CA ASP A 422 11.54 27.67 1.01
C ASP A 422 10.93 26.84 2.15
N LYS A 423 11.09 25.50 2.13
CA LYS A 423 10.59 24.54 3.13
C LYS A 423 9.10 24.71 3.45
N VAL A 424 8.31 24.92 2.41
CA VAL A 424 6.88 25.17 2.51
C VAL A 424 6.14 23.89 2.86
N ASP A 425 5.16 23.97 3.75
CA ASP A 425 4.29 22.84 4.07
C ASP A 425 3.53 22.36 2.83
N TYR A 426 3.79 21.11 2.42
CA TYR A 426 3.28 20.54 1.17
C TYR A 426 1.75 20.49 1.16
N THR A 427 1.12 20.01 2.23
CA THR A 427 -0.33 19.81 2.31
C THR A 427 -1.07 21.15 2.31
N ASN A 428 -0.65 22.07 3.17
CA ASN A 428 -1.27 23.38 3.30
C ASN A 428 -1.08 24.21 2.05
N PHE A 429 0.08 24.13 1.39
CA PHE A 429 0.28 24.82 0.12
C PHE A 429 -0.74 24.39 -0.93
N PHE A 430 -0.86 23.09 -1.21
CA PHE A 430 -1.83 22.62 -2.20
C PHE A 430 -3.27 22.91 -1.80
N ARG A 431 -3.58 22.89 -0.49
CA ARG A 431 -4.90 23.29 -0.01
C ARG A 431 -5.18 24.77 -0.26
N LEU A 432 -4.23 25.65 -0.02
CA LEU A 432 -4.36 27.09 -0.24
C LEU A 432 -4.34 27.46 -1.73
N LEU A 433 -3.57 26.73 -2.55
CA LEU A 433 -3.48 26.91 -4.01
C LEU A 433 -4.87 26.82 -4.67
N SER A 434 -5.76 25.97 -4.15
CA SER A 434 -7.14 25.85 -4.62
C SER A 434 -7.97 27.15 -4.54
N ASN A 435 -7.49 28.18 -3.83
CA ASN A 435 -8.14 29.48 -3.72
C ASN A 435 -7.54 30.56 -4.65
N VAL A 436 -6.42 30.31 -5.32
CA VAL A 436 -5.86 31.23 -6.34
C VAL A 436 -6.83 31.27 -7.50
N LYS A 437 -7.26 32.46 -7.95
CA LYS A 437 -8.25 32.65 -9.01
C LYS A 437 -7.62 32.68 -10.41
N ALA A 438 -8.33 32.19 -11.42
CA ALA A 438 -7.92 32.25 -12.82
C ALA A 438 -8.20 33.64 -13.42
N ASP A 439 -7.49 34.66 -12.95
CA ASP A 439 -7.74 36.07 -13.30
C ASP A 439 -6.41 36.81 -13.55
N ARG A 440 -6.25 37.38 -14.76
CA ARG A 440 -5.04 38.09 -15.20
C ARG A 440 -4.94 39.50 -14.62
N ASP A 441 -6.03 40.05 -14.11
CA ASP A 441 -6.11 41.44 -13.66
C ASP A 441 -5.76 41.60 -12.16
N ILE A 442 -5.44 40.49 -11.48
CA ILE A 442 -4.99 40.51 -10.08
C ILE A 442 -3.69 41.33 -9.97
N PRO A 443 -3.67 42.42 -9.17
CA PRO A 443 -2.46 43.20 -8.97
C PRO A 443 -1.33 42.37 -8.36
N GLU A 444 -0.08 42.64 -8.74
CA GLU A 444 1.08 41.87 -8.30
C GLU A 444 1.18 41.73 -6.76
N LYS A 445 0.88 42.82 -6.04
CA LYS A 445 0.86 42.87 -4.57
C LYS A 445 -0.14 41.90 -3.93
N ASP A 446 -1.16 41.49 -4.67
CA ASP A 446 -2.28 40.67 -4.20
C ASP A 446 -2.15 39.19 -4.64
N LEU A 447 -1.26 38.87 -5.57
CA LEU A 447 -1.08 37.50 -6.12
C LEU A 447 -0.78 36.44 -5.05
N LEU A 448 0.00 36.80 -4.03
CA LEU A 448 0.38 35.86 -2.96
C LEU A 448 -0.59 35.85 -1.78
N VAL A 449 -1.62 36.70 -1.78
CA VAL A 449 -2.59 36.78 -0.66
C VAL A 449 -3.23 35.41 -0.35
N PRO A 450 -3.68 34.61 -1.33
CA PRO A 450 -4.25 33.29 -1.06
C PRO A 450 -3.25 32.30 -0.45
N LEU A 451 -1.95 32.50 -0.67
CA LEU A 451 -0.86 31.60 -0.25
C LEU A 451 -0.13 32.07 1.01
N LYS A 452 -0.48 33.25 1.55
CA LYS A 452 0.25 33.93 2.62
C LYS A 452 0.51 33.05 3.85
N ALA A 453 -0.45 32.21 4.23
CA ALA A 453 -0.32 31.34 5.41
C ALA A 453 0.70 30.20 5.23
N ALA A 454 1.02 29.80 3.99
CA ALA A 454 2.06 28.81 3.68
C ALA A 454 3.42 29.46 3.39
N LEU A 455 3.44 30.72 2.97
CA LEU A 455 4.64 31.47 2.58
C LEU A 455 5.06 32.47 3.67
N LEU A 456 5.28 31.97 4.89
CA LEU A 456 5.70 32.79 6.03
C LEU A 456 7.18 33.19 5.91
N ASP A 457 7.48 34.45 6.23
CA ASP A 457 8.85 34.96 6.42
C ASP A 457 9.81 34.77 5.21
N ILE A 458 9.27 34.83 3.98
CA ILE A 458 10.10 34.77 2.76
C ILE A 458 10.77 36.12 2.46
N GLY A 459 12.08 36.09 2.16
CA GLY A 459 12.84 37.27 1.74
C GLY A 459 12.40 37.82 0.38
N LYS A 460 12.84 39.04 0.05
CA LYS A 460 12.43 39.76 -1.18
C LYS A 460 12.64 38.94 -2.46
N GLU A 461 13.82 38.38 -2.65
CA GLU A 461 14.17 37.56 -3.84
C GLU A 461 13.27 36.33 -3.96
N ARG A 462 12.98 35.65 -2.85
CA ARG A 462 12.09 34.48 -2.83
C ARG A 462 10.64 34.89 -3.13
N LYS A 463 10.21 36.05 -2.64
CA LYS A 463 8.89 36.62 -2.97
C LYS A 463 8.73 36.87 -4.47
N GLU A 464 9.75 37.41 -5.13
CA GLU A 464 9.76 37.62 -6.59
C GLU A 464 9.67 36.28 -7.34
N ALA A 465 10.37 35.24 -6.88
CA ALA A 465 10.29 33.90 -7.47
C ALA A 465 8.88 33.28 -7.35
N TRP A 466 8.19 33.48 -6.23
CA TRP A 466 6.81 33.03 -6.04
C TRP A 466 5.82 33.82 -6.88
N ILE A 467 5.96 35.15 -6.96
CA ILE A 467 5.14 36.02 -7.81
C ILE A 467 5.26 35.56 -9.27
N SER A 468 6.48 35.39 -9.76
CA SER A 468 6.73 34.93 -11.13
C SER A 468 6.08 33.56 -11.40
N TRP A 469 6.18 32.61 -10.46
CA TRP A 469 5.54 31.31 -10.60
C TRP A 469 4.00 31.41 -10.62
N VAL A 470 3.40 32.20 -9.73
CA VAL A 470 1.95 32.38 -9.65
C VAL A 470 1.41 33.05 -10.92
N GLN A 471 2.13 34.02 -11.49
CA GLN A 471 1.76 34.65 -12.76
C GLN A 471 1.67 33.61 -13.89
N THR A 472 2.73 32.81 -14.08
CA THR A 472 2.71 31.73 -15.08
C THR A 472 1.62 30.70 -14.79
N TYR A 473 1.37 30.38 -13.53
CA TYR A 473 0.29 29.47 -13.14
C TYR A 473 -1.09 30.03 -13.52
N ILE A 474 -1.37 31.30 -13.26
CA ILE A 474 -2.63 31.96 -13.62
C ILE A 474 -2.81 31.99 -15.15
N GLU A 475 -1.75 32.27 -15.91
CA GLU A 475 -1.81 32.22 -17.37
C GLU A 475 -2.26 30.84 -17.89
N GLU A 476 -1.71 29.77 -17.30
CA GLU A 476 -2.09 28.39 -17.60
C GLU A 476 -3.53 28.07 -17.18
N LEU A 477 -3.96 28.55 -16.00
CA LEU A 477 -5.35 28.41 -15.54
C LEU A 477 -6.33 29.06 -16.52
N VAL A 478 -6.09 30.32 -16.88
CA VAL A 478 -6.96 31.06 -17.81
C VAL A 478 -7.00 30.38 -19.17
N SER A 479 -5.84 29.90 -19.65
CA SER A 479 -5.75 29.19 -20.93
C SER A 479 -6.45 27.82 -20.92
N SER A 480 -6.59 27.20 -19.75
CA SER A 480 -7.32 25.93 -19.60
C SER A 480 -8.83 26.06 -19.77
N GLY A 481 -9.38 27.26 -19.57
CA GLY A 481 -10.82 27.55 -19.65
C GLY A 481 -11.68 26.89 -18.57
N VAL A 482 -11.08 26.30 -17.53
CA VAL A 482 -11.81 25.64 -16.43
C VAL A 482 -12.28 26.70 -15.42
N PRO A 483 -13.60 26.76 -15.12
CA PRO A 483 -14.10 27.68 -14.10
C PRO A 483 -13.52 27.42 -12.71
N ASP A 484 -13.32 28.49 -11.92
CA ASP A 484 -12.73 28.38 -10.58
C ASP A 484 -13.51 27.45 -9.63
N GLU A 485 -14.85 27.47 -9.70
CA GLU A 485 -15.69 26.62 -8.87
C GLU A 485 -15.55 25.14 -9.25
N GLU A 486 -15.40 24.82 -10.54
CA GLU A 486 -15.14 23.47 -11.01
C GLU A 486 -13.74 23.01 -10.57
N ARG A 487 -12.72 23.85 -10.75
CA ARG A 487 -11.34 23.55 -10.37
C ARG A 487 -11.19 23.31 -8.87
N LYS A 488 -11.92 24.04 -8.03
CA LYS A 488 -11.86 23.91 -6.57
C LYS A 488 -12.46 22.60 -6.05
N LEU A 489 -13.34 21.95 -6.83
CA LEU A 489 -13.96 20.67 -6.50
C LEU A 489 -13.09 19.45 -6.87
N GLN A 490 -12.13 19.63 -7.77
CA GLN A 490 -11.19 18.60 -8.22
C GLN A 490 -10.07 18.36 -7.20
#